data_AF-A0A2A9MBR1-F1
#
_entry.id   AF-A0A2A9MBR1-F1
#
_cell.length_a   1.000
_cell.length_b   1.000
_cell.length_c   1.000
_cell.angle_alpha   90.00
_cell.angle_beta   90.00
_cell.angle_gamma   90.00
#
_symmetry.space_group_name_H-M   'P 1'
#
loop_
_entity.id
_entity.type
_entity.pdbx_description
1 polymer ?
#
loop_
_entity_poly.entity_id
_entity_poly.type
_entity_poly.pdbx_seq_one_letter_code
_entity_poly.pdbx_strand_id
1 'polypeptide(L)'
;MALSKQRDEVAQLVKFWSSTEGRDKSTKCLQYGSRTLASLLAARSPKAAAKIAALSGTASDGRKVFRLGKFLNEYVKLKALLVGFLVSRYKLAAASLDDTQKTQLLQLISRFGFLCYWVTDNLMLLSKIKVLGFDTKKLARLCGIFWLVGLLGALATEVRVLRRLRSLERDRLDRLEEERRGAEDAYVQGASSLRKIQQEKNASLLNIVKNASDAVVAANLAQIPHKLLGRPLDETTVGAAGFVSGAISCYQLYE
;
A
#
# COMPACT_ATOMS: atom_id res chain seq x y z
N MET A 1 -6.54 27.66 31.24
CA MET A 1 -7.17 26.32 31.33
C MET A 1 -7.33 25.79 29.91
N ALA A 2 -6.32 25.08 29.40
CA ALA A 2 -6.33 24.57 28.04
C ALA A 2 -7.22 23.33 28.00
N LEU A 3 -8.46 23.48 27.53
CA LEU A 3 -9.26 22.35 27.07
C LEU A 3 -8.40 21.66 25.99
N SER A 4 -7.86 20.48 26.32
CA SER A 4 -7.30 19.60 25.31
C SER A 4 -8.34 19.51 24.21
N LYS A 5 -7.99 19.87 22.96
CA LYS A 5 -8.81 19.55 21.78
C LYS A 5 -8.96 18.03 21.74
N GLN A 6 -9.93 17.50 22.46
CA GLN A 6 -10.23 16.08 22.45
C GLN A 6 -10.74 15.80 21.05
N ARG A 7 -10.05 14.89 20.36
CA ARG A 7 -10.42 14.47 19.01
C ARG A 7 -11.84 13.90 19.07
N ASP A 8 -12.73 14.49 18.30
CA ASP A 8 -14.07 13.92 18.09
C ASP A 8 -13.92 12.70 17.18
N GLU A 9 -13.93 11.51 17.79
CA GLU A 9 -13.78 10.24 17.08
C GLU A 9 -14.93 9.98 16.10
N VAL A 10 -16.15 10.47 16.38
CA VAL A 10 -17.28 10.31 15.46
C VAL A 10 -17.06 11.19 14.23
N ALA A 11 -16.69 12.46 14.41
CA ALA A 11 -16.36 13.34 13.30
C ALA A 11 -15.20 12.79 12.44
N GLN A 12 -14.20 12.20 13.08
CA GLN A 12 -13.08 11.59 12.36
C GLN A 12 -13.47 10.32 11.61
N LEU A 13 -14.35 9.47 12.18
CA LEU A 13 -14.90 8.32 11.49
C LEU A 13 -15.76 8.73 10.28
N VAL A 14 -16.57 9.78 10.43
CA VAL A 14 -17.35 10.38 9.33
C VAL A 14 -16.42 10.89 8.23
N LYS A 15 -15.34 11.58 8.58
CA LYS A 15 -14.31 12.05 7.62
C LYS A 15 -13.63 10.88 6.90
N PHE A 16 -13.30 9.81 7.61
CA PHE A 16 -12.71 8.62 7.02
C PHE A 16 -13.65 8.00 5.98
N TRP A 17 -14.92 7.75 6.33
CA TRP A 17 -15.90 7.12 5.43
C TRP A 17 -16.50 8.05 4.37
N SER A 18 -16.35 9.36 4.49
CA SER A 18 -16.76 10.29 3.42
C SER A 18 -15.81 10.24 2.23
N SER A 19 -14.55 9.84 2.44
CA SER A 19 -13.58 9.67 1.36
C SER A 19 -13.80 8.36 0.58
N THR A 20 -13.58 8.40 -0.74
CA THR A 20 -13.61 7.20 -1.59
C THR A 20 -12.53 6.19 -1.19
N GLU A 21 -11.37 6.67 -0.73
CA GLU A 21 -10.27 5.82 -0.27
C GLU A 21 -10.61 5.10 1.04
N GLY A 22 -11.22 5.79 2.01
CA GLY A 22 -11.68 5.15 3.26
C GLY A 22 -12.71 4.06 3.00
N ARG A 23 -13.65 4.27 2.06
CA ARG A 23 -14.61 3.25 1.61
C ARG A 23 -13.93 2.07 0.90
N ASP A 24 -12.95 2.30 0.02
CA ASP A 24 -12.18 1.20 -0.61
C ASP A 24 -11.46 0.36 0.44
N LYS A 25 -10.80 0.98 1.42
CA LYS A 25 -10.00 0.25 2.42
C LYS A 25 -10.86 -0.48 3.44
N SER A 26 -11.95 0.12 3.94
CA SER A 26 -12.88 -0.59 4.82
C SER A 26 -13.51 -1.79 4.11
N THR A 27 -13.90 -1.61 2.85
CA THR A 27 -14.44 -2.70 2.01
C THR A 27 -13.37 -3.76 1.69
N LYS A 28 -12.08 -3.39 1.63
CA LYS A 28 -10.96 -4.35 1.52
C LYS A 28 -10.92 -5.28 2.73
N CYS A 29 -11.02 -4.73 3.94
CA CYS A 29 -11.07 -5.53 5.16
C CYS A 29 -12.27 -6.47 5.13
N LEU A 30 -13.45 -5.97 4.73
CA LEU A 30 -14.66 -6.79 4.61
C LEU A 30 -14.49 -7.92 3.59
N GLN A 31 -13.93 -7.63 2.42
CA GLN A 31 -13.66 -8.61 1.37
C GLN A 31 -12.77 -9.75 1.90
N TYR A 32 -11.58 -9.40 2.37
CA TYR A 32 -10.55 -10.39 2.69
C TYR A 32 -10.78 -11.06 4.06
N GLY A 33 -11.39 -10.35 5.01
CA GLY A 33 -11.87 -10.95 6.26
C GLY A 33 -12.95 -11.99 6.00
N SER A 34 -13.93 -11.66 5.15
CA SER A 34 -14.97 -12.62 4.74
C SER A 34 -14.39 -13.80 3.99
N ARG A 35 -13.41 -13.58 3.10
CA ARG A 35 -12.71 -14.66 2.38
C ARG A 35 -12.05 -15.66 3.34
N THR A 36 -11.34 -15.15 4.34
CA THR A 36 -10.69 -15.97 5.38
C THR A 36 -11.72 -16.78 6.15
N LEU A 37 -12.76 -16.11 6.66
CA LEU A 37 -13.80 -16.74 7.46
C LEU A 37 -14.57 -17.81 6.67
N ALA A 38 -14.91 -17.53 5.41
CA ALA A 38 -15.55 -18.51 4.52
C ALA A 38 -14.68 -19.76 4.35
N SER A 39 -13.37 -19.60 4.17
CA SER A 39 -12.43 -20.73 4.04
C SER A 39 -12.37 -21.57 5.32
N LEU A 40 -12.37 -20.94 6.50
CA LEU A 40 -12.33 -21.64 7.79
C LEU A 40 -13.65 -22.38 8.10
N LEU A 41 -14.78 -21.85 7.63
CA LEU A 41 -16.10 -22.45 7.84
C LEU A 41 -16.47 -23.51 6.81
N ALA A 42 -15.74 -23.63 5.69
CA ALA A 42 -16.10 -24.49 4.58
C ALA A 42 -16.34 -25.96 4.99
N ALA A 43 -15.52 -26.49 5.91
CA ALA A 43 -15.66 -27.87 6.40
C ALA A 43 -16.77 -28.05 7.44
N ARG A 44 -17.14 -27.00 8.19
CA ARG A 44 -18.06 -27.08 9.34
C ARG A 44 -19.49 -26.67 8.99
N SER A 45 -19.64 -25.66 8.14
CA SER A 45 -20.94 -25.13 7.72
C SER A 45 -20.87 -24.59 6.29
N PRO A 46 -21.00 -25.46 5.28
CA PRO A 46 -20.91 -25.07 3.86
C PRO A 46 -21.90 -23.98 3.46
N LYS A 47 -23.13 -24.02 4.02
CA LYS A 47 -24.16 -23.00 3.77
C LYS A 47 -23.75 -21.63 4.30
N ALA A 48 -23.19 -21.55 5.50
CA ALA A 48 -22.71 -20.30 6.06
C ALA A 48 -21.46 -19.79 5.31
N ALA A 49 -20.52 -20.70 4.99
CA ALA A 49 -19.34 -20.39 4.19
C ALA A 49 -19.70 -19.79 2.84
N ALA A 50 -20.70 -20.33 2.14
CA ALA A 50 -21.17 -19.79 0.86
C ALA A 50 -21.75 -18.36 0.99
N LYS A 51 -22.54 -18.08 2.03
CA LYS A 51 -23.08 -16.73 2.29
C LYS A 51 -21.96 -15.72 2.54
N ILE A 52 -20.96 -16.10 3.33
CA ILE A 52 -19.81 -15.22 3.64
C ILE A 52 -18.89 -15.06 2.41
N ALA A 53 -18.73 -16.10 1.60
CA ALA A 53 -18.00 -16.02 0.34
C ALA A 53 -18.67 -15.05 -0.65
N ALA A 54 -20.01 -15.03 -0.70
CA ALA A 54 -20.75 -14.05 -1.51
C ALA A 54 -20.45 -12.61 -1.07
N LEU A 55 -20.37 -12.35 0.24
CA LEU A 55 -19.99 -11.05 0.78
C LEU A 55 -18.58 -10.62 0.33
N SER A 56 -17.62 -11.55 0.30
CA SER A 56 -16.29 -11.31 -0.25
C SER A 56 -16.33 -10.90 -1.73
N GLY A 57 -17.12 -11.63 -2.54
CA GLY A 57 -17.32 -11.33 -3.96
C GLY A 57 -17.91 -9.93 -4.19
N THR A 58 -19.01 -9.61 -3.51
CA THR A 58 -19.69 -8.31 -3.62
C THR A 58 -18.79 -7.17 -3.14
N ALA A 59 -18.08 -7.34 -2.02
CA ALA A 59 -17.12 -6.36 -1.53
C ALA A 59 -15.98 -6.14 -2.55
N SER A 60 -15.47 -7.21 -3.19
CA SER A 60 -14.46 -7.09 -4.24
C SER A 60 -14.92 -6.24 -5.41
N ASP A 61 -16.16 -6.40 -5.85
CA ASP A 61 -16.72 -5.64 -6.97
C ASP A 61 -16.99 -4.19 -6.59
N GLY A 62 -17.57 -3.93 -5.41
CA GLY A 62 -17.81 -2.57 -4.91
C GLY A 62 -16.51 -1.74 -4.83
N ARG A 63 -15.41 -2.37 -4.41
CA ARG A 63 -14.10 -1.71 -4.38
C ARG A 63 -13.60 -1.24 -5.74
N LYS A 64 -13.89 -1.96 -6.82
CA LYS A 64 -13.46 -1.56 -8.17
C LYS A 64 -14.10 -0.22 -8.55
N VAL A 65 -15.35 0.01 -8.14
CA VAL A 65 -16.06 1.28 -8.37
C VAL A 65 -15.36 2.43 -7.66
N PHE A 66 -14.97 2.26 -6.39
CA PHE A 66 -14.25 3.30 -5.62
C PHE A 66 -12.85 3.62 -6.17
N ARG A 67 -12.30 2.78 -7.06
CA ARG A 67 -10.95 2.92 -7.64
C ARG A 67 -10.97 3.37 -9.09
N LEU A 68 -12.15 3.63 -9.66
CA LEU A 68 -12.27 4.22 -10.99
C LEU A 68 -11.49 5.54 -11.07
N GLY A 69 -10.72 5.71 -12.15
CA GLY A 69 -9.90 6.91 -12.35
C GLY A 69 -8.62 6.99 -11.52
N LYS A 70 -8.33 6.02 -10.64
CA LYS A 70 -7.12 6.05 -9.79
C LYS A 70 -5.81 6.01 -10.59
N PHE A 71 -5.85 5.57 -11.85
CA PHE A 71 -4.72 5.65 -12.78
C PHE A 71 -4.27 7.09 -13.05
N LEU A 72 -5.18 8.08 -13.01
CA LEU A 72 -4.84 9.51 -13.18
C LEU A 72 -3.93 10.00 -12.05
N ASN A 73 -4.20 9.57 -10.81
CA ASN A 73 -3.37 9.90 -9.66
C ASN A 73 -1.96 9.32 -9.80
N GLU A 74 -1.83 8.08 -10.29
CA GLU A 74 -0.52 7.49 -10.54
C GLU A 74 0.19 8.14 -11.73
N TYR A 75 -0.53 8.57 -12.77
CA TYR A 75 0.04 9.32 -13.89
C TYR A 75 0.69 10.63 -13.44
N VAL A 76 0.00 11.43 -12.62
CA VAL A 76 0.55 12.69 -12.10
C VAL A 76 1.80 12.44 -11.25
N LYS A 77 1.77 11.45 -10.35
CA LYS A 77 2.91 11.07 -9.51
C LYS A 77 4.10 10.57 -10.33
N LEU A 78 3.83 9.71 -11.31
CA LEU A 78 4.84 9.15 -12.21
C LEU A 78 5.50 10.27 -13.03
N LYS A 79 4.73 11.20 -13.59
CA LYS A 79 5.25 12.35 -14.34
C LYS A 79 6.18 13.20 -13.48
N ALA A 80 5.76 13.54 -12.25
CA ALA A 80 6.58 14.33 -11.34
C ALA A 80 7.91 13.65 -10.99
N LEU A 81 7.86 12.35 -10.67
CA LEU A 81 9.07 11.55 -10.38
C LEU A 81 9.98 11.42 -11.60
N LEU A 82 9.42 11.25 -12.80
CA LEU A 82 10.19 11.12 -14.03
C LEU A 82 10.96 12.41 -14.32
N VAL A 83 10.32 13.57 -14.22
CA VAL A 83 10.99 14.87 -14.37
C VAL A 83 12.11 15.02 -13.33
N GLY A 84 11.83 14.73 -12.05
CA GLY A 84 12.84 14.82 -11.00
C GLY A 84 14.06 13.91 -11.24
N PHE A 85 13.81 12.68 -11.71
CA PHE A 85 14.87 11.73 -12.05
C PHE A 85 15.72 12.21 -13.24
N LEU A 86 15.08 12.69 -14.32
CA LEU A 86 15.80 13.18 -15.50
C LEU A 86 16.65 14.41 -15.20
N VAL A 87 16.13 15.35 -14.39
CA VAL A 87 16.91 16.53 -13.94
C VAL A 87 18.11 16.12 -13.09
N SER A 88 17.94 15.15 -12.18
CA SER A 88 19.05 14.62 -11.39
C SER A 88 20.11 13.94 -12.28
N ARG A 89 19.67 13.17 -13.29
CA ARG A 89 20.56 12.43 -14.19
C ARG A 89 21.32 13.36 -15.13
N TYR A 90 20.68 14.41 -15.63
CA TYR A 90 21.31 15.40 -16.51
C TYR A 90 22.53 16.06 -15.86
N LYS A 91 22.44 16.40 -14.57
CA LYS A 91 23.55 17.01 -13.79
C LYS A 91 24.76 16.08 -13.61
N LEU A 92 24.62 14.78 -13.84
CA LEU A 92 25.59 13.73 -13.49
C LEU A 92 25.81 12.73 -14.64
N ALA A 93 25.61 13.16 -15.90
CA ALA A 93 25.45 12.32 -17.09
C ALA A 93 26.47 11.16 -17.26
N ALA A 94 27.71 11.31 -16.78
CA ALA A 94 28.77 10.30 -16.89
C ALA A 94 28.97 9.39 -15.65
N ALA A 95 28.31 9.65 -14.52
CA ALA A 95 28.51 8.90 -13.28
C ALA A 95 27.53 7.71 -13.13
N SER A 96 27.96 6.69 -12.36
CA SER A 96 27.08 5.61 -11.90
C SER A 96 25.95 6.15 -11.03
N LEU A 97 24.79 5.47 -11.02
CA LEU A 97 23.65 5.89 -10.21
C LEU A 97 24.01 5.94 -8.72
N ASP A 98 23.83 7.12 -8.12
CA ASP A 98 23.94 7.30 -6.68
C ASP A 98 22.77 6.63 -5.93
N ASP A 99 22.82 6.60 -4.59
CA ASP A 99 21.79 5.95 -3.77
C ASP A 99 20.40 6.63 -3.89
N THR A 100 20.38 7.95 -4.10
CA THR A 100 19.14 8.72 -4.30
C THR A 100 18.50 8.35 -5.62
N GLN A 101 19.27 8.30 -6.70
CA GLN A 101 18.83 7.94 -8.04
C GLN A 101 18.36 6.49 -8.11
N LYS A 102 19.04 5.57 -7.41
CA LYS A 102 18.58 4.18 -7.25
C LYS A 102 17.21 4.11 -6.57
N THR A 103 17.01 4.90 -5.51
CA THR A 103 15.71 4.98 -4.82
C THR A 103 14.63 5.56 -5.73
N GLN A 104 14.92 6.63 -6.47
CA GLN A 104 14.00 7.23 -7.44
C GLN A 104 13.62 6.25 -8.56
N LEU A 105 14.58 5.47 -9.07
CA LEU A 105 14.31 4.45 -10.09
C LEU A 105 13.35 3.38 -9.58
N LEU A 106 13.51 2.92 -8.33
CA LEU A 106 12.58 1.96 -7.72
C LEU A 106 11.19 2.55 -7.52
N GLN A 107 11.11 3.84 -7.16
CA GLN A 107 9.84 4.57 -7.10
C GLN A 107 9.19 4.67 -8.48
N LEU A 108 9.96 4.93 -9.55
CA LEU A 108 9.46 4.95 -10.92
C LEU A 108 8.89 3.59 -11.34
N ILE A 109 9.63 2.50 -11.09
CA ILE A 109 9.16 1.13 -11.35
C ILE A 109 7.86 0.85 -10.59
N SER A 110 7.82 1.22 -9.31
CA SER A 110 6.64 1.04 -8.47
C SER A 110 5.43 1.77 -9.03
N ARG A 111 5.59 3.07 -9.36
CA ARG A 111 4.50 3.92 -9.85
C ARG A 111 4.02 3.52 -11.22
N PHE A 112 4.93 3.10 -12.10
CA PHE A 112 4.56 2.56 -13.40
C PHE A 112 3.78 1.25 -13.26
N GLY A 113 4.23 0.33 -12.39
CA GLY A 113 3.49 -0.90 -12.07
C GLY A 113 2.08 -0.61 -11.54
N PHE A 114 1.94 0.33 -10.60
CA PHE A 114 0.63 0.74 -10.10
C PHE A 114 -0.24 1.43 -11.16
N LEU A 115 0.34 2.24 -12.04
CA LEU A 115 -0.39 2.85 -13.16
C LEU A 115 -1.00 1.77 -14.06
N CYS A 116 -0.19 0.81 -14.53
CA CYS A 116 -0.65 -0.30 -15.36
C CYS A 116 -1.67 -1.19 -14.63
N TYR A 117 -1.48 -1.42 -13.32
CA TYR A 117 -2.45 -2.11 -12.49
C TYR A 117 -3.80 -1.39 -12.46
N TRP A 118 -3.83 -0.09 -12.21
CA TRP A 118 -5.11 0.65 -12.18
C TRP A 118 -5.79 0.69 -13.53
N VAL A 119 -5.04 0.87 -14.62
CA VAL A 119 -5.59 0.79 -15.99
C VAL A 119 -6.23 -0.57 -16.23
N THR A 120 -5.53 -1.67 -15.93
CA THR A 120 -6.06 -3.03 -16.13
C THR A 120 -7.22 -3.37 -15.18
N ASP A 121 -7.22 -2.87 -13.94
CA ASP A 121 -8.35 -3.01 -12.99
C ASP A 121 -9.60 -2.28 -13.50
N ASN A 122 -9.43 -1.08 -14.06
CA ASN A 122 -10.51 -0.28 -14.66
C ASN A 122 -11.05 -0.96 -15.94
N LEU A 123 -10.17 -1.43 -16.83
CA LEU A 123 -10.57 -2.19 -18.04
C LEU A 123 -11.33 -3.47 -17.67
N MET A 124 -10.89 -4.18 -16.62
CA MET A 124 -11.56 -5.38 -16.14
C MET A 124 -12.98 -5.07 -15.61
N LEU A 125 -13.16 -3.96 -14.88
CA LEU A 125 -14.48 -3.52 -14.44
C LEU A 125 -15.38 -3.19 -15.64
N LEU A 126 -14.89 -2.37 -16.58
CA LEU A 126 -15.62 -1.98 -17.79
C LEU A 126 -16.01 -3.19 -18.66
N SER A 127 -15.14 -4.20 -18.72
CA SER A 127 -15.43 -5.44 -19.45
C SER A 127 -16.46 -6.30 -18.73
N LYS A 128 -16.43 -6.34 -17.39
CA LYS A 128 -17.41 -7.06 -16.58
C LYS A 128 -18.82 -6.48 -16.70
N ILE A 129 -18.95 -5.16 -16.85
CA ILE A 129 -20.24 -4.48 -17.09
C ILE A 129 -20.61 -4.40 -18.58
N LYS A 130 -19.90 -5.12 -19.45
CA LYS A 130 -20.14 -5.21 -20.91
C LYS A 130 -20.02 -3.88 -21.68
N VAL A 131 -19.32 -2.90 -21.13
CA VAL A 131 -18.94 -1.67 -21.85
C VAL A 131 -17.79 -1.95 -22.83
N LEU A 132 -16.88 -2.86 -22.44
CA LEU A 132 -15.75 -3.30 -23.27
C LEU A 132 -15.78 -4.83 -23.46
N GLY A 133 -15.17 -5.32 -24.54
CA GLY A 133 -15.17 -6.74 -24.90
C GLY A 133 -13.90 -7.52 -24.50
N PHE A 134 -13.10 -7.04 -23.54
CA PHE A 134 -11.84 -7.71 -23.20
C PHE A 134 -12.04 -8.98 -22.36
N ASP A 135 -11.12 -9.92 -22.52
CA ASP A 135 -11.05 -11.14 -21.71
C ASP A 135 -10.68 -10.79 -20.25
N THR A 136 -11.69 -10.90 -19.37
CA THR A 136 -11.55 -10.58 -17.95
C THR A 136 -10.58 -11.50 -17.21
N LYS A 137 -10.38 -12.75 -17.65
CA LYS A 137 -9.41 -13.67 -17.03
C LYS A 137 -7.98 -13.27 -17.37
N LYS A 138 -7.72 -12.91 -18.63
CA LYS A 138 -6.41 -12.38 -19.06
C LYS A 138 -6.11 -11.05 -18.37
N LEU A 139 -7.08 -10.13 -18.32
CA LEU A 139 -6.94 -8.87 -17.61
C LEU A 139 -6.68 -9.07 -16.11
N ALA A 140 -7.38 -10.00 -15.44
CA ALA A 140 -7.12 -10.31 -14.04
C ALA A 140 -5.68 -10.78 -13.80
N ARG A 141 -5.13 -11.62 -14.67
CA ARG A 141 -3.74 -12.08 -14.57
C ARG A 141 -2.75 -10.92 -14.77
N LEU A 142 -2.96 -10.09 -15.80
CA LEU A 142 -2.12 -8.90 -16.06
C LEU A 142 -2.18 -7.90 -14.90
N CYS A 143 -3.38 -7.67 -14.38
CA CYS A 143 -3.63 -6.85 -13.21
C CYS A 143 -2.80 -7.34 -12.00
N GLY A 144 -2.80 -8.65 -11.73
CA GLY A 144 -1.94 -9.26 -10.70
C GLY A 144 -0.44 -9.05 -10.94
N ILE A 145 0.03 -9.22 -12.18
CA ILE A 145 1.44 -9.02 -12.52
C ILE A 145 1.88 -7.57 -12.30
N PHE A 146 1.14 -6.61 -12.85
CA PHE A 146 1.46 -5.18 -12.69
C PHE A 146 1.37 -4.73 -11.24
N TRP A 147 0.39 -5.25 -10.50
CA TRP A 147 0.28 -4.98 -9.07
C TRP A 147 1.51 -5.49 -8.33
N LEU A 148 1.95 -6.72 -8.61
CA LEU A 148 3.13 -7.30 -7.99
C LEU A 148 4.40 -6.51 -8.32
N VAL A 149 4.60 -6.10 -9.58
CA VAL A 149 5.73 -5.22 -9.96
C VAL A 149 5.70 -3.92 -9.17
N GLY A 150 4.52 -3.30 -9.05
CA GLY A 150 4.32 -2.09 -8.26
C GLY A 150 4.72 -2.28 -6.80
N LEU A 151 4.33 -3.39 -6.19
CA LEU A 151 4.61 -3.76 -4.81
C LEU A 151 6.08 -4.08 -4.56
N LEU A 152 6.75 -4.79 -5.48
CA LEU A 152 8.17 -5.11 -5.34
C LEU A 152 9.03 -3.84 -5.39
N GLY A 153 8.71 -2.91 -6.29
CA GLY A 153 9.35 -1.58 -6.32
C GLY A 153 9.09 -0.78 -5.04
N ALA A 154 7.87 -0.84 -4.51
CA ALA A 154 7.51 -0.17 -3.26
C ALA A 154 8.26 -0.78 -2.06
N LEU A 155 8.31 -2.10 -1.92
CA LEU A 155 9.06 -2.79 -0.87
C LEU A 155 10.55 -2.44 -0.91
N ALA A 156 11.16 -2.50 -2.10
CA ALA A 156 12.57 -2.15 -2.26
C ALA A 156 12.86 -0.68 -1.92
N THR A 157 11.91 0.21 -2.17
CA THR A 157 11.96 1.63 -1.77
C THR A 157 11.86 1.77 -0.26
N GLU A 158 10.87 1.14 0.38
CA GLU A 158 10.65 1.21 1.83
C GLU A 158 11.83 0.64 2.62
N VAL A 159 12.46 -0.45 2.15
CA VAL A 159 13.68 -0.98 2.79
C VAL A 159 14.82 0.04 2.75
N ARG A 160 14.98 0.79 1.66
CA ARG A 160 16.00 1.86 1.57
C ARG A 160 15.65 3.04 2.48
N VAL A 161 14.40 3.47 2.48
CA VAL A 161 13.90 4.54 3.36
C VAL A 161 14.13 4.16 4.82
N LEU A 162 13.79 2.94 5.23
CA LEU A 162 13.99 2.46 6.58
C LEU A 162 15.47 2.44 6.99
N ARG A 163 16.38 2.02 6.10
CA ARG A 163 17.83 2.06 6.36
C ARG A 163 18.31 3.49 6.58
N ARG A 164 17.87 4.43 5.74
CA ARG A 164 18.19 5.86 5.88
C ARG A 164 17.66 6.42 7.19
N LEU A 165 16.39 6.16 7.53
CA LEU A 165 15.76 6.63 8.76
C LEU A 165 16.45 6.09 10.01
N ARG A 166 16.90 4.82 10.01
CA ARG A 166 17.69 4.26 11.11
C ARG A 166 19.05 4.94 11.28
N SER A 167 19.69 5.35 10.18
CA SER A 167 20.93 6.12 10.26
C SER A 167 20.67 7.51 10.85
N LEU A 168 19.68 8.22 10.31
CA LEU A 168 19.29 9.55 10.78
C LEU A 168 18.86 9.56 12.24
N GLU A 169 18.16 8.52 12.69
CA GLU A 169 17.75 8.36 14.09
C GLU A 169 18.97 8.25 15.01
N ARG A 170 19.97 7.44 14.65
CA ARG A 170 21.21 7.31 15.43
C ARG A 170 21.97 8.62 15.48
N ASP A 171 22.23 9.23 14.33
CA ASP A 171 22.97 10.49 14.25
C ASP A 171 22.25 11.61 15.02
N ARG A 172 20.91 11.58 15.07
CA ARG A 172 20.12 12.56 15.83
C ARG A 172 20.16 12.29 17.33
N LEU A 173 20.14 11.03 17.76
CA LEU A 173 20.28 10.67 19.17
C LEU A 173 21.62 11.16 19.73
N ASP A 174 22.72 10.91 19.00
CA ASP A 174 24.06 11.33 19.40
C ASP A 174 24.13 12.86 19.58
N ARG A 175 23.60 13.63 18.63
CA ARG A 175 23.52 15.10 18.74
C ARG A 175 22.61 15.58 19.86
N LEU A 176 21.53 14.86 20.13
CA LEU A 176 20.58 15.23 21.17
C LEU A 176 21.22 15.10 22.58
N GLU A 177 22.13 14.15 22.76
CA GLU A 177 22.89 14.00 24.01
C GLU A 177 23.83 15.18 24.25
N GLU A 178 24.43 15.73 23.19
CA GLU A 178 25.25 16.95 23.24
C GLU A 178 24.39 18.19 23.53
N GLU A 179 23.28 18.35 22.80
CA GLU A 179 22.34 19.49 22.96
C GLU A 179 21.73 19.54 24.36
N ARG A 180 21.47 18.37 24.98
CA ARG A 180 20.95 18.26 26.36
C ARG A 180 21.86 18.92 27.40
N ARG A 181 23.16 19.00 27.12
CA ARG A 181 24.16 19.58 28.04
C ARG A 181 24.40 21.08 27.81
N GLY A 182 23.85 21.65 26.74
CA GLY A 182 24.15 23.02 26.29
C GLY A 182 22.98 23.98 26.40
N ALA A 183 21.95 23.80 25.55
CA ALA A 183 20.89 24.79 25.36
C ALA A 183 19.50 24.12 25.29
N GLU A 184 18.58 24.57 26.14
CA GLU A 184 17.24 24.00 26.29
C GLU A 184 16.42 24.06 24.98
N ASP A 185 16.46 25.19 24.27
CA ASP A 185 15.75 25.35 22.99
C ASP A 185 16.25 24.39 21.90
N ALA A 186 17.57 24.17 21.83
CA ALA A 186 18.17 23.25 20.88
C ALA A 186 17.74 21.80 21.18
N TYR A 187 17.72 21.44 22.46
CA TYR A 187 17.23 20.13 22.91
C TYR A 187 15.74 19.91 22.58
N VAL A 188 14.88 20.90 22.83
CA VAL A 188 13.43 20.80 22.53
C VAL A 188 13.20 20.61 21.03
N GLN A 189 13.88 21.40 20.19
CA GLN A 189 13.81 21.25 18.73
C GLN A 189 14.32 19.87 18.31
N GLY A 190 15.41 19.40 18.93
CA GLY A 190 15.98 18.09 18.64
C GLY A 190 15.10 16.92 19.00
N ALA A 191 14.47 16.96 20.17
CA ALA A 191 13.51 15.97 20.59
C ALA A 191 12.29 15.92 19.64
N SER A 192 11.84 17.08 19.15
CA SER A 192 10.74 17.15 18.17
C SER A 192 11.12 16.53 16.82
N SER A 193 12.36 16.76 16.36
CA SER A 193 12.90 16.19 15.11
C SER A 193 13.06 14.68 15.22
N LEU A 194 13.58 14.19 16.35
CA LEU A 194 13.69 12.76 16.63
C LEU A 194 12.32 12.07 16.63
N ARG A 195 11.29 12.69 17.24
CA ARG A 195 9.92 12.16 17.20
C ARG A 195 9.39 12.04 15.77
N LYS A 196 9.66 13.01 14.89
CA LYS A 196 9.27 12.93 13.47
C LYS A 196 9.97 11.77 12.75
N ILE A 197 11.28 11.60 12.96
CA ILE A 197 12.04 10.47 12.39
C ILE A 197 11.44 9.14 12.86
N GLN A 198 11.10 9.01 14.14
CA GLN A 198 10.47 7.82 14.70
C GLN A 198 9.09 7.54 14.10
N GLN A 199 8.28 8.58 13.90
CA GLN A 199 6.98 8.47 13.22
C GLN A 199 7.13 8.01 11.77
N GLU A 200 8.05 8.60 11.01
CA GLU A 200 8.35 8.18 9.63
C GLU A 200 8.85 6.73 9.56
N LYS A 201 9.68 6.33 10.54
CA LYS A 201 10.20 4.95 10.65
C LYS A 201 9.08 3.95 10.90
N ASN A 202 8.16 4.26 11.80
CA ASN A 202 7.00 3.43 12.08
C ASN A 202 6.07 3.33 10.88
N ALA A 203 5.83 4.44 10.17
CA ALA A 203 5.06 4.45 8.93
C ALA A 203 5.70 3.57 7.85
N SER A 204 7.04 3.63 7.70
CA SER A 204 7.78 2.80 6.75
C SER A 204 7.69 1.31 7.10
N LEU A 205 7.81 0.94 8.39
CA LEU A 205 7.62 -0.44 8.85
C LEU A 205 6.21 -0.98 8.52
N LEU A 206 5.18 -0.18 8.79
CA LEU A 206 3.81 -0.53 8.43
C LEU A 206 3.64 -0.71 6.93
N ASN A 207 4.25 0.16 6.11
CA ASN A 207 4.23 0.03 4.65
C ASN A 207 4.92 -1.24 4.17
N ILE A 208 6.01 -1.68 4.80
CA ILE A 208 6.66 -2.96 4.48
C ILE A 208 5.71 -4.13 4.73
N VAL A 209 5.12 -4.21 5.92
CA VAL A 209 4.18 -5.31 6.27
C VAL A 209 2.97 -5.31 5.34
N LYS A 210 2.40 -4.13 5.09
CA LYS A 210 1.27 -3.95 4.17
C LYS A 210 1.61 -4.39 2.75
N ASN A 211 2.72 -3.92 2.18
CA ASN A 211 3.11 -4.23 0.81
C ASN A 211 3.51 -5.71 0.65
N ALA A 212 4.14 -6.31 1.65
CA ALA A 212 4.46 -7.74 1.66
C ALA A 212 3.18 -8.59 1.70
N SER A 213 2.20 -8.20 2.53
CA SER A 213 0.90 -8.86 2.60
C SER A 213 0.13 -8.72 1.28
N ASP A 214 0.14 -7.52 0.67
CA ASP A 214 -0.46 -7.31 -0.65
C ASP A 214 0.27 -8.11 -1.76
N ALA A 215 1.58 -8.35 -1.64
CA ALA A 215 2.33 -9.12 -2.62
C ALA A 215 1.89 -10.58 -2.67
N VAL A 216 1.50 -11.17 -1.54
CA VAL A 216 0.89 -12.52 -1.49
C VAL A 216 -0.39 -12.57 -2.34
N VAL A 217 -1.25 -11.57 -2.16
CA VAL A 217 -2.52 -11.46 -2.90
C VAL A 217 -2.27 -11.23 -4.39
N ALA A 218 -1.37 -10.30 -4.73
CA ALA A 218 -1.02 -9.98 -6.11
C ALA A 218 -0.38 -11.18 -6.84
N ALA A 219 0.52 -11.91 -6.17
CA ALA A 219 1.15 -13.11 -6.72
C ALA A 219 0.13 -14.21 -7.01
N ASN A 220 -0.86 -14.41 -6.11
CA ASN A 220 -1.93 -15.37 -6.35
C ASN A 220 -2.81 -14.96 -7.54
N LEU A 221 -3.17 -13.67 -7.65
CA LEU A 221 -3.91 -13.13 -8.78
C LEU A 221 -3.14 -13.26 -10.11
N ALA A 222 -1.81 -13.08 -10.06
CA ALA A 222 -0.90 -13.29 -11.19
C ALA A 222 -0.71 -14.77 -11.55
N GLN A 223 -1.25 -15.70 -10.75
CA GLN A 223 -1.11 -17.15 -10.88
C GLN A 223 0.34 -17.63 -10.80
N ILE A 224 1.22 -16.88 -10.12
CA ILE A 224 2.63 -17.27 -9.94
C ILE A 224 2.74 -18.54 -9.08
N PRO A 225 2.07 -18.66 -7.92
CA PRO A 225 2.09 -19.89 -7.11
C PRO A 225 1.63 -21.11 -7.91
N HIS A 226 0.58 -20.98 -8.73
CA HIS A 226 0.11 -22.09 -9.56
C HIS A 226 1.15 -22.57 -10.57
N LYS A 227 1.92 -21.65 -11.16
CA LYS A 227 3.01 -22.01 -12.09
C LYS A 227 4.22 -22.63 -11.40
N LEU A 228 4.55 -22.20 -10.18
CA LEU A 228 5.74 -22.66 -9.46
C LEU A 228 5.50 -23.90 -8.60
N LEU A 229 4.32 -24.00 -7.99
CA LEU A 229 3.95 -25.03 -7.01
C LEU A 229 2.87 -25.98 -7.53
N GLY A 230 2.37 -25.79 -8.76
CA GLY A 230 1.27 -26.55 -9.35
C GLY A 230 -0.11 -26.21 -8.79
N ARG A 231 -0.21 -25.41 -7.73
CA ARG A 231 -1.48 -25.04 -7.06
C ARG A 231 -1.52 -23.56 -6.65
N PRO A 232 -2.70 -22.93 -6.64
CA PRO A 232 -2.86 -21.59 -6.06
C PRO A 232 -2.56 -21.62 -4.56
N LEU A 233 -2.34 -20.44 -3.98
CA LEU A 233 -2.30 -20.31 -2.53
C LEU A 233 -3.69 -20.59 -1.95
N ASP A 234 -3.72 -21.13 -0.74
CA ASP A 234 -4.97 -21.39 -0.06
C ASP A 234 -5.73 -20.09 0.25
N GLU A 235 -7.06 -20.22 0.28
CA GLU A 235 -7.97 -19.08 0.44
C GLU A 235 -7.84 -18.41 1.82
N THR A 236 -7.40 -19.14 2.84
CA THR A 236 -7.15 -18.61 4.19
C THR A 236 -5.94 -17.69 4.19
N THR A 237 -4.82 -18.11 3.58
CA THR A 237 -3.60 -17.31 3.47
C THR A 237 -3.83 -16.04 2.65
N VAL A 238 -4.47 -16.15 1.49
CA VAL A 238 -4.78 -14.99 0.64
C VAL A 238 -5.75 -14.04 1.34
N GLY A 239 -6.76 -14.61 2.02
CA GLY A 239 -7.68 -13.88 2.88
C GLY A 239 -6.96 -13.10 3.97
N ALA A 240 -6.15 -13.77 4.79
CA ALA A 240 -5.48 -13.16 5.93
C ALA A 240 -4.51 -12.05 5.49
N ALA A 241 -3.71 -12.28 4.45
CA ALA A 241 -2.79 -11.27 3.92
C ALA A 241 -3.52 -10.04 3.37
N GLY A 242 -4.61 -10.24 2.63
CA GLY A 242 -5.45 -9.13 2.16
C GLY A 242 -6.15 -8.37 3.28
N PHE A 243 -6.49 -9.03 4.38
CA PHE A 243 -7.07 -8.41 5.57
C PHE A 243 -6.04 -7.56 6.32
N VAL A 244 -4.84 -8.10 6.60
CA VAL A 244 -3.75 -7.39 7.29
C VAL A 244 -3.38 -6.10 6.54
N SER A 245 -3.16 -6.19 5.23
CA SER A 245 -2.86 -5.00 4.40
C SER A 245 -4.02 -4.00 4.37
N GLY A 246 -5.26 -4.47 4.39
CA GLY A 246 -6.46 -3.64 4.52
C GLY A 246 -6.51 -2.90 5.85
N ALA A 247 -6.33 -3.62 6.95
CA ALA A 247 -6.38 -3.08 8.31
C ALA A 247 -5.31 -2.01 8.54
N ILE A 248 -4.07 -2.26 8.09
CA ILE A 248 -2.99 -1.26 8.13
C ILE A 248 -3.37 -0.02 7.31
N SER A 249 -3.99 -0.20 6.14
CA SER A 249 -4.42 0.93 5.33
C SER A 249 -5.53 1.74 5.99
N CYS A 250 -6.47 1.09 6.68
CA CYS A 250 -7.51 1.77 7.45
C CYS A 250 -6.89 2.56 8.61
N TYR A 251 -5.98 1.95 9.36
CA TYR A 251 -5.27 2.61 10.45
C TYR A 251 -4.53 3.88 9.99
N GLN A 252 -3.71 3.77 8.93
CA GLN A 252 -2.95 4.89 8.37
C GLN A 252 -3.80 6.02 7.79
N LEU A 253 -5.06 5.75 7.41
CA LEU A 253 -5.99 6.76 6.88
C LEU A 253 -6.88 7.39 7.97
N TYR A 254 -7.03 6.70 9.10
CA TYR A 254 -7.83 7.13 10.23
C TYR A 254 -7.05 8.02 11.20
N GLU A 255 -5.74 7.79 11.33
CA GLU A 255 -4.82 8.71 12.02
C GLU A 255 -4.58 10.00 11.23
#